data_AF-A0AAD0HVY7-F1
#
_entry.id   AF-A0AAD0HVY7-F1
#
_cell.length_a   1.000
_cell.length_b   1.000
_cell.length_c   1.000
_cell.angle_alpha   90.00
_cell.angle_beta   90.00
_cell.angle_gamma   90.00
#
_symmetry.space_group_name_H-M   'P 1'
#
loop_
_entity.id
_entity.type
_entity.pdbx_description
1 polymer ?
#
loop_
_entity_poly.entity_id
_entity_poly.type
_entity_poly.pdbx_seq_one_letter_code
_entity_poly.pdbx_strand_id
1 'polypeptide(L)' 'MKMWICKKCGEKIQGHYIGYVDIDKKGCAIDGTQEEEELIRYTCACCRIIKFGELKKLEKVADWVEDEDVEM' A
#
# COMPACT_ATOMS: atom_id res chain seq x y z
N MET A 1 -9.29 7.70 6.78
CA MET A 1 -8.71 6.80 5.79
C MET A 1 -7.34 6.36 6.26
N LYS A 2 -7.05 5.07 6.13
CA LYS A 2 -5.79 4.44 6.57
C LYS A 2 -5.12 3.87 5.34
N MET A 3 -4.11 4.56 4.80
CA MET A 3 -3.52 4.18 3.52
C MET A 3 -2.06 4.57 3.40
N TRP A 4 -1.35 3.84 2.54
CA TRP A 4 0.01 4.18 2.14
C TRP A 4 -0.02 5.24 1.03
N ILE A 5 0.71 6.33 1.23
CA ILE A 5 0.86 7.44 0.28
C ILE A 5 2.30 7.47 -0.23
N CYS A 6 2.47 7.50 -1.54
CA CYS A 6 3.80 7.56 -2.14
C CYS A 6 4.48 8.90 -1.86
N LYS A 7 5.69 8.88 -1.30
CA LYS A 7 6.54 10.07 -1.06
C LYS A 7 6.85 10.88 -2.32
N LYS A 8 6.80 10.24 -3.48
CA LYS A 8 7.25 10.83 -4.75
C LYS A 8 6.12 11.50 -5.54
N CYS A 9 4.95 10.88 -5.61
CA CYS A 9 3.81 11.42 -6.35
C CYS A 9 2.62 11.83 -5.49
N GLY A 10 2.61 11.50 -4.19
CA GLY A 10 1.45 11.73 -3.32
C GLY A 10 0.26 10.79 -3.60
N GLU A 11 0.38 9.90 -4.59
CA GLU A 11 -0.66 8.94 -4.93
C GLU A 11 -0.72 7.78 -3.93
N LYS A 12 -1.92 7.23 -3.75
CA LYS A 12 -2.15 6.04 -2.94
C LYS A 12 -1.39 4.83 -3.49
N ILE A 13 -0.79 4.06 -2.59
CA ILE A 13 -0.20 2.76 -2.90
C ILE A 13 -1.27 1.70 -2.70
N GLN A 14 -1.47 0.88 -3.72
CA GLN A 14 -2.38 -0.25 -3.70
C GLN A 14 -1.62 -1.55 -3.96
N GLY A 15 -2.12 -2.64 -3.41
CA GLY A 15 -1.71 -3.98 -3.79
C GLY A 15 -2.30 -4.34 -5.15
N HIS A 16 -1.56 -5.06 -5.97
CA HIS A 16 -2.05 -5.61 -7.23
C HIS A 16 -1.91 -7.12 -7.19
N TYR A 17 -3.04 -7.82 -7.31
CA TYR A 17 -3.12 -9.26 -7.44
C TYR A 17 -3.85 -9.62 -8.76
N ILE A 18 -5.17 -9.84 -8.69
CA ILE A 18 -6.12 -9.91 -9.82
C ILE A 18 -6.73 -8.55 -10.19
N GLY A 19 -6.53 -7.54 -9.34
CA GLY A 19 -6.99 -6.17 -9.46
C GLY A 19 -6.26 -5.29 -8.44
N TYR A 20 -6.66 -4.03 -8.34
CA TYR A 20 -6.13 -3.10 -7.33
C TYR A 20 -6.90 -3.26 -6.02
N VAL A 21 -6.18 -3.56 -4.94
CA VAL A 21 -6.73 -3.75 -3.60
C VAL A 21 -6.04 -2.84 -2.61
N ASP A 22 -6.78 -2.41 -1.60
CA ASP A 22 -6.23 -1.62 -0.51
C ASP A 22 -5.40 -2.49 0.43
N ILE A 23 -4.37 -1.87 1.01
CA ILE A 23 -3.40 -2.55 1.85
C ILE A 23 -3.32 -1.89 3.23
N ASP A 24 -3.08 -2.69 4.26
CA ASP A 24 -2.93 -2.26 5.64
C ASP A 24 -1.51 -1.76 5.95
N LYS A 25 -1.27 -1.34 7.19
CA LYS A 25 0.05 -0.88 7.68
C LYS A 25 1.13 -1.96 7.63
N LYS A 26 0.77 -3.23 7.55
CA LYS A 26 1.72 -4.34 7.37
C LYS A 26 1.98 -4.63 5.89
N GLY A 27 1.26 -3.97 4.99
CA GLY A 27 1.28 -4.20 3.56
C GLY A 27 0.45 -5.41 3.13
N CYS A 28 -0.46 -5.88 3.98
CA CYS A 28 -1.38 -6.98 3.67
C CYS A 28 -2.68 -6.44 3.04
N ALA A 29 -3.34 -7.23 2.18
CA ALA A 29 -4.60 -6.84 1.57
C ALA A 29 -5.70 -6.69 2.62
N ILE A 30 -6.53 -5.64 2.52
CA ILE A 30 -7.65 -5.37 3.43
C ILE A 30 -8.94 -6.10 2.97
N ASP A 31 -8.97 -6.61 1.73
CA ASP A 31 -10.16 -7.27 1.20
C ASP A 31 -10.36 -8.63 1.88
N GLY A 32 -11.38 -8.73 2.71
CA GLY A 32 -11.65 -9.83 3.65
C GLY A 32 -11.99 -11.18 3.00
N THR A 33 -11.63 -11.39 1.74
CA THR A 33 -11.90 -12.63 1.01
C THR A 33 -10.80 -13.67 1.15
N GLN A 34 -9.56 -13.30 1.48
CA GLN A 34 -8.44 -14.26 1.45
C GLN A 34 -7.35 -13.92 2.48
N GLU A 35 -7.36 -14.64 3.61
CA GLU A 35 -6.28 -14.59 4.61
C GLU A 35 -4.95 -15.22 4.12
N GLU A 36 -4.88 -15.75 2.89
CA GLU A 36 -3.75 -16.59 2.43
C GLU A 36 -3.21 -16.32 1.01
N GLU A 37 -3.82 -15.46 0.17
CA GLU A 37 -3.26 -15.18 -1.17
C GLU A 37 -2.23 -14.05 -1.12
N GLU A 38 -0.96 -14.42 -1.35
CA GLU A 38 0.19 -13.51 -1.43
C GLU A 38 -0.08 -12.41 -2.45
N LEU A 39 -0.18 -11.15 -1.99
CA LEU A 39 -0.16 -9.98 -2.87
C LEU A 39 1.02 -10.11 -3.85
N ILE A 40 0.81 -9.86 -5.15
CA ILE A 40 1.91 -10.02 -6.13
C ILE A 40 2.85 -8.81 -6.10
N ARG A 41 2.32 -7.60 -5.90
CA ARG A 41 3.10 -6.35 -5.97
C ARG A 41 2.36 -5.13 -5.40
N TYR A 42 3.11 -4.18 -4.86
CA TYR A 42 2.63 -2.82 -4.59
C TYR A 42 2.81 -1.93 -5.82
N THR A 43 1.82 -1.11 -6.11
CA THR A 43 1.82 -0.24 -7.29
C THR A 43 1.33 1.15 -6.93
N CYS A 44 2.04 2.17 -7.44
CA CYS A 44 1.52 3.52 -7.60
C CYS A 44 1.91 4.05 -8.99
N ALA A 45 1.27 5.14 -9.42
CA ALA A 45 1.45 5.71 -10.75
C ALA A 45 2.90 6.11 -11.08
N CYS A 46 3.71 6.46 -10.07
CA CYS A 46 5.07 6.99 -10.26
C CYS A 46 6.22 6.04 -9.87
N CYS A 47 5.99 5.10 -8.94
CA CYS A 47 6.99 4.15 -8.48
C CYS A 47 6.55 2.75 -8.90
N ARG A 48 7.23 2.19 -9.92
CA ARG A 48 6.96 0.83 -10.39
C ARG A 48 7.34 -0.20 -9.32
N ILE A 49 6.34 -1.01 -8.95
CA ILE A 49 6.42 -2.40 -8.49
C ILE A 49 7.43 -2.63 -7.34
N ILE A 50 6.95 -2.57 -6.10
CA ILE A 50 7.64 -3.21 -4.96
C ILE A 50 7.08 -4.62 -4.81
N LYS A 51 7.96 -5.63 -4.80
CA LYS A 51 7.55 -7.02 -4.56
C LYS A 51 7.02 -7.17 -3.13
N PHE A 52 6.01 -8.01 -2.97
CA PHE A 52 5.45 -8.35 -1.67
C PHE A 52 6.50 -8.99 -0.73
N GLY A 53 6.27 -8.85 0.58
CA GLY A 53 7.18 -9.31 1.62
C GLY A 53 8.26 -8.29 2.04
N GLU A 54 8.43 -7.19 1.31
CA GLU A 54 9.44 -6.16 1.64
C GLU A 54 8.80 -4.89 2.24
N LEU A 55 8.16 -5.01 3.41
CA LEU A 55 7.59 -3.87 4.14
C LEU A 55 8.62 -2.73 4.33
N LYS A 56 9.87 -3.07 4.63
CA LYS A 56 10.98 -2.10 4.75
C LYS A 56 11.24 -1.29 3.47
N LYS A 57 10.89 -1.82 2.29
CA LYS A 57 10.97 -1.07 1.03
C LYS A 57 9.75 -0.19 0.84
N LEU A 58 8.57 -0.65 1.25
CA LEU A 58 7.35 0.15 1.24
C LEU A 58 7.51 1.42 2.09
N GLU A 59 7.99 1.29 3.33
CA GLU A 59 8.27 2.41 4.24
C GLU A 59 9.31 3.42 3.68
N LYS A 60 10.22 2.96 2.82
CA LYS A 60 11.21 3.83 2.17
C LYS A 60 10.60 4.70 1.08
N VAL A 61 9.55 4.24 0.40
CA VAL A 61 8.96 4.94 -0.75
C VAL A 61 7.62 5.59 -0.46
N ALA A 62 6.98 5.22 0.65
CA ALA A 62 5.66 5.64 1.02
C ALA A 62 5.59 5.91 2.53
N ASP A 63 4.67 6.79 2.92
CA ASP A 63 4.29 7.02 4.31
C ASP A 63 2.89 6.47 4.55
N TRP A 64 2.67 5.91 5.73
CA TRP A 64 1.35 5.51 6.17
C TRP A 64 0.64 6.73 6.75
N VAL A 65 -0.55 7.05 6.23
CA VAL A 65 -1.37 8.17 6.68
C VAL A 65 -2.67 7.63 7.28
N GLU A 66 -3.00 8.09 8.49
CA GLU A 66 -4.26 7.84 9.18
C GLU A 66 -5.02 9.18 9.23
N ASP A 67 -6.33 9.22 8.90
CA ASP A 67 -7.11 10.49 8.83
C ASP A 67 -7.04 11.36 10.11
N GLU A 68 -6.69 10.78 11.27
CA GLU A 68 -6.49 11.55 12.50
C GLU A 68 -5.27 12.49 12.45
N ASP A 69 -4.39 12.35 11.45
CA ASP A 69 -3.26 13.25 11.21
C ASP A 69 -3.63 14.46 10.32
N VAL A 70 -4.88 14.58 9.85
CA VAL A 70 -5.36 15.73 9.06
C VAL A 70 -6.30 16.60 9.90
N GLU A 71 -5.83 17.06 11.06
CA GLU A 71 -6.42 18.24 11.72
C GLU A 71 -5.82 19.51 11.12
N MET A 72 -6.46 20.04 10.07
CA MET A 72 -6.36 21.46 9.69
C MET A 72 -7.71 21.99 9.24
#